data_AF-A0A953C9P4-F1
#
_entry.id   AF-A0A953C9P4-F1
#
_cell.length_a   1.000
_cell.length_b   1.000
_cell.length_c   1.000
_cell.angle_alpha   90.00
_cell.angle_beta   90.00
_cell.angle_gamma   90.00
#
_symmetry.space_group_name_H-M   'P 1'
#
loop_
_entity.id
_entity.type
_entity.pdbx_description
1 polymer ?
#
loop_
_entity_poly.entity_id
_entity_poly.type
_entity_poly.pdbx_seq_one_letter_code
_entity_poly.pdbx_strand_id
1 'polypeptide(L)'
;MDPKFTDAKQTLSFGRAKLARRMLFIGLLSLAAGIFLLWLNDNRQTLFMGYLGLGLGLLICGYEFHRFFNPAKPLLVLSPEGVRMRIELVKQYLIPWGEVREVGSTDIEGTFRGQRVTFNNVTYVGVTRSFYERVIFVDNWFLRGPGWDTNYIPSGGLVRVALHHEILPATAEELRTAVETRWKAFGKTAPVPAA
;
A
#
# COMPACT_ATOMS: atom_id res chain seq x y z
N MET A 1 8.93 -20.31 -7.54
CA MET A 1 8.90 -19.22 -6.54
C MET A 1 10.31 -18.68 -6.37
N ASP A 2 10.52 -17.37 -6.43
CA ASP A 2 11.86 -16.75 -6.35
C ASP A 2 12.47 -16.99 -4.95
N PRO A 3 13.72 -17.49 -4.84
CA PRO A 3 14.35 -17.85 -3.56
C PRO A 3 14.43 -16.68 -2.57
N LYS A 4 14.39 -15.43 -3.04
CA LYS A 4 14.42 -14.28 -2.13
C LYS A 4 13.23 -14.21 -1.16
N PHE A 5 12.09 -14.79 -1.55
CA PHE A 5 10.89 -14.82 -0.72
C PHE A 5 10.96 -15.91 0.35
N THR A 6 11.81 -16.92 0.18
CA THR A 6 11.99 -18.04 1.11
C THR A 6 13.25 -17.91 1.98
N ASP A 7 14.18 -17.00 1.66
CA ASP A 7 15.27 -16.65 2.57
C ASP A 7 14.77 -15.69 3.67
N ALA A 8 14.67 -16.18 4.91
CA ALA A 8 14.26 -15.38 6.06
C ALA A 8 15.25 -14.25 6.39
N LYS A 9 16.55 -14.44 6.18
CA LYS A 9 17.58 -13.45 6.55
C LYS A 9 17.69 -12.32 5.54
N GLN A 10 17.27 -12.56 4.30
CA GLN A 10 17.30 -11.53 3.26
C GLN A 10 16.31 -10.40 3.56
N THR A 11 16.77 -9.16 3.40
CA THR A 11 15.88 -8.00 3.47
C THR A 11 15.23 -7.76 2.11
N LEU A 12 13.89 -7.72 2.08
CA LEU A 12 13.10 -7.42 0.89
C LEU A 12 12.54 -6.01 0.99
N SER A 13 12.87 -5.16 0.04
CA SER A 13 12.34 -3.81 -0.07
C SER A 13 11.36 -3.72 -1.25
N PHE A 14 10.11 -3.42 -0.95
CA PHE A 14 9.07 -3.21 -1.93
C PHE A 14 8.86 -1.71 -2.16
N GLY A 15 9.32 -1.26 -3.32
CA GLY A 15 9.16 0.12 -3.78
C GLY A 15 7.78 0.38 -4.39
N ARG A 16 7.66 1.53 -5.06
CA ARG A 16 6.40 2.02 -5.65
C ARG A 16 6.25 1.74 -7.13
N ALA A 17 7.13 0.94 -7.73
CA ALA A 17 7.19 0.77 -9.18
C ALA A 17 5.83 0.39 -9.81
N LYS A 18 5.06 -0.51 -9.16
CA LYS A 18 3.73 -0.92 -9.63
C LYS A 18 2.72 0.24 -9.58
N LEU A 19 2.69 0.99 -8.48
CA LEU A 19 1.83 2.15 -8.31
C LEU A 19 2.20 3.29 -9.26
N ALA A 20 3.50 3.60 -9.39
CA ALA A 20 4.02 4.63 -10.28
C ALA A 20 3.66 4.34 -11.75
N ARG A 21 3.80 3.07 -12.19
CA ARG A 21 3.40 2.64 -13.53
C ARG A 21 1.90 2.86 -13.78
N ARG A 22 1.04 2.50 -12.81
CA ARG A 22 -0.41 2.75 -12.91
C ARG A 22 -0.72 4.25 -13.00
N MET A 23 -0.08 5.08 -12.18
CA MET A 23 -0.28 6.53 -12.20
C MET A 23 0.23 7.18 -13.50
N LEU A 24 1.37 6.74 -14.03
CA LEU A 24 1.87 7.19 -15.33
C LEU A 24 0.90 6.83 -16.45
N PHE A 25 0.34 5.62 -16.44
CA PHE A 25 -0.66 5.23 -17.44
C PHE A 25 -1.93 6.11 -17.36
N ILE A 26 -2.41 6.39 -16.15
CA ILE A 26 -3.55 7.32 -15.94
C ILE A 26 -3.20 8.73 -16.42
N GLY A 27 -1.99 9.23 -16.12
CA GLY A 27 -1.52 10.53 -16.59
C GLY A 27 -1.48 10.60 -18.12
N LEU A 28 -0.94 9.57 -18.78
CA LEU A 28 -0.91 9.47 -20.24
C LEU A 28 -2.31 9.40 -20.86
N LEU A 29 -3.23 8.64 -20.28
CA LEU A 29 -4.63 8.62 -20.72
C LEU A 29 -5.30 9.99 -20.58
N SER A 30 -5.04 10.71 -19.48
CA SER A 30 -5.54 12.07 -19.27
C SER A 30 -4.99 13.03 -20.31
N LEU A 31 -3.70 12.91 -20.68
CA LEU A 31 -3.09 13.69 -21.76
C LEU A 31 -3.76 13.38 -23.11
N ALA A 32 -3.90 12.09 -23.45
CA ALA A 32 -4.51 11.68 -24.72
C ALA A 32 -5.97 12.14 -24.84
N ALA A 33 -6.75 12.00 -23.77
CA ALA A 33 -8.12 12.51 -23.70
C ALA A 33 -8.16 14.04 -23.83
N GLY A 34 -7.25 14.76 -23.16
CA GLY A 34 -7.12 16.20 -23.27
C GLY A 34 -6.84 16.66 -24.70
N ILE A 35 -5.88 16.02 -25.38
CA ILE A 35 -5.56 16.28 -26.80
C ILE A 35 -6.76 15.99 -27.70
N PHE A 36 -7.42 14.86 -27.50
CA PHE A 36 -8.58 14.47 -28.30
C PHE A 36 -9.73 15.47 -28.16
N LEU A 37 -10.03 15.93 -26.94
CA LEU A 37 -11.05 16.95 -26.71
C LEU A 37 -10.69 18.29 -27.36
N LEU A 38 -9.43 18.70 -27.30
CA LEU A 38 -8.97 19.90 -27.99
C LEU A 38 -9.04 19.77 -29.51
N TRP A 39 -8.85 18.56 -30.05
CA TRP A 39 -8.97 18.28 -31.48
C TRP A 39 -10.40 18.37 -31.99
N LEU A 40 -11.38 17.90 -31.21
CA LEU A 40 -12.80 18.02 -31.56
C LEU A 40 -13.25 19.49 -31.67
N ASN A 41 -12.70 20.38 -30.83
CA ASN A 41 -12.91 21.83 -30.84
C ASN A 41 -14.37 22.29 -31.05
N ASP A 42 -15.34 21.52 -30.57
CA ASP A 42 -16.76 21.77 -30.87
C ASP A 42 -17.35 22.94 -30.06
N ASN A 43 -16.87 23.18 -28.83
CA ASN A 43 -17.36 24.26 -27.98
C ASN A 43 -16.38 24.64 -26.83
N ARG A 44 -16.70 25.74 -26.14
CA ARG A 44 -15.91 26.29 -25.01
C ARG A 44 -15.77 25.34 -23.82
N GLN A 45 -16.77 24.49 -23.56
CA GLN A 45 -16.70 23.50 -22.48
C GLN A 45 -15.71 22.39 -22.81
N THR A 46 -15.74 21.86 -24.05
CA THR A 46 -14.80 20.85 -24.55
C THR A 46 -13.37 21.38 -24.52
N LEU A 47 -13.15 22.64 -24.89
CA LEU A 47 -11.85 23.30 -24.76
C LEU A 47 -11.37 23.37 -23.32
N PHE A 48 -12.22 23.82 -22.39
CA PHE A 48 -11.87 23.87 -20.98
C PHE A 48 -11.51 22.49 -20.41
N MET A 49 -12.32 21.47 -20.72
CA MET A 49 -12.05 20.09 -20.29
C MET A 49 -10.78 19.53 -20.92
N GLY A 50 -10.48 19.88 -22.17
CA GLY A 50 -9.24 19.52 -22.86
C GLY A 50 -8.00 20.08 -22.16
N TYR A 51 -8.00 21.38 -21.85
CA TYR A 51 -6.91 22.02 -21.11
C TYR A 51 -6.78 21.49 -19.68
N LEU A 52 -7.90 21.22 -19.00
CA LEU A 52 -7.88 20.62 -17.66
C LEU A 52 -7.27 19.21 -17.69
N GLY A 53 -7.66 18.38 -18.65
CA GLY A 53 -7.12 17.03 -18.85
C GLY A 53 -5.63 17.04 -19.18
N LEU A 54 -5.17 17.99 -20.01
CA LEU A 54 -3.75 18.22 -20.27
C LEU A 54 -2.99 18.64 -19.00
N GLY A 55 -3.51 19.64 -18.28
CA GLY A 55 -2.88 20.14 -17.06
C GLY A 55 -2.73 19.06 -15.99
N LEU A 56 -3.80 18.29 -15.75
CA LEU A 56 -3.77 17.16 -14.80
C LEU A 56 -2.83 16.05 -15.27
N GLY A 57 -2.88 15.70 -16.56
CA GLY A 57 -2.00 14.68 -17.14
C GLY A 57 -0.52 15.05 -17.00
N LEU A 58 -0.16 16.30 -17.33
CA LEU A 58 1.20 16.82 -17.19
C LEU A 58 1.64 16.83 -15.72
N LEU A 59 0.76 17.24 -14.81
CA LEU A 59 1.07 17.27 -13.38
C LEU A 59 1.33 15.87 -12.83
N ILE A 60 0.48 14.89 -13.15
CA ILE A 60 0.65 13.50 -12.72
C ILE A 60 1.92 12.90 -13.32
N CYS A 61 2.14 13.04 -14.63
CA CYS A 61 3.32 12.53 -15.31
C CYS A 61 4.59 13.18 -14.77
N GLY A 62 4.63 14.50 -14.64
CA GLY A 62 5.78 15.23 -14.10
C GLY A 62 6.08 14.84 -12.66
N TYR A 63 5.06 14.66 -11.83
CA TYR A 63 5.22 14.22 -10.44
C TYR A 63 5.80 12.80 -10.32
N GLU A 64 5.25 11.84 -11.07
CA GLU A 64 5.74 10.46 -11.07
C GLU A 64 7.13 10.36 -11.73
N PHE A 65 7.41 11.14 -12.76
CA PHE A 65 8.74 11.22 -13.39
C PHE A 65 9.77 11.80 -12.42
N HIS A 66 9.46 12.92 -11.75
CA HIS A 66 10.32 13.46 -10.71
C HIS A 66 10.61 12.44 -9.60
N ARG A 67 9.60 11.66 -9.19
CA ARG A 67 9.77 10.57 -8.20
C ARG A 67 10.51 9.36 -8.74
N PHE A 68 10.50 9.12 -10.04
CA PHE A 68 11.31 8.09 -10.67
C PHE A 68 12.80 8.41 -10.57
N PHE A 69 13.18 9.67 -10.80
CA PHE A 69 14.57 10.14 -10.64
C PHE A 69 14.97 10.39 -9.19
N ASN A 70 14.01 10.64 -8.30
CA ASN A 70 14.22 10.79 -6.87
C ASN A 70 13.56 9.63 -6.12
N PRO A 71 14.17 8.43 -6.14
CA PRO A 71 13.55 7.22 -5.59
C PRO A 71 13.26 7.42 -4.10
N ALA A 72 11.97 7.48 -3.78
CA ALA A 72 11.49 7.56 -2.41
C ALA A 72 11.83 6.27 -1.65
N LYS A 73 12.01 6.37 -0.32
CA LYS A 73 12.17 5.20 0.56
C LYS A 73 11.03 4.17 0.32
N PRO A 74 11.33 2.86 0.33
CA PRO A 74 10.36 1.79 0.07
C PRO A 74 9.13 1.87 0.96
N LEU A 75 7.98 1.41 0.43
CA LEU A 75 6.70 1.41 1.17
C LEU A 75 6.67 0.32 2.22
N LEU A 76 7.18 -0.85 1.86
CA LEU A 76 7.25 -2.01 2.74
C LEU A 76 8.66 -2.57 2.70
N VAL A 77 9.24 -2.81 3.86
CA VAL A 77 10.49 -3.54 4.01
C VAL A 77 10.28 -4.72 4.94
N LEU A 78 10.51 -5.92 4.45
CA LEU A 78 10.55 -7.15 5.25
C LEU A 78 12.00 -7.45 5.58
N SER A 79 12.36 -7.37 6.85
CA SER A 79 13.72 -7.58 7.34
C SER A 79 13.71 -8.56 8.52
N PRO A 80 14.87 -9.08 8.96
CA PRO A 80 14.94 -9.90 10.18
C PRO A 80 14.43 -9.19 11.44
N GLU A 81 14.44 -7.86 11.47
CA GLU A 81 13.93 -7.07 12.60
C GLU A 81 12.39 -7.06 12.66
N GLY A 82 11.73 -7.12 11.51
CA GLY A 82 10.29 -6.97 11.42
C GLY A 82 9.77 -6.48 10.08
N VAL A 83 8.51 -6.06 10.10
CA VAL A 83 7.79 -5.44 8.99
C VAL A 83 7.83 -3.93 9.15
N ARG A 84 8.61 -3.26 8.31
CA ARG A 84 8.67 -1.79 8.29
C ARG A 84 7.73 -1.26 7.22
N MET A 85 6.80 -0.42 7.64
CA MET A 85 5.85 0.22 6.74
C MET A 85 6.03 1.72 6.74
N ARG A 86 5.84 2.30 5.57
CA ARG A 86 5.84 3.74 5.36
C ARG A 86 4.52 4.16 4.74
N ILE A 87 3.78 4.96 5.49
CA ILE A 87 2.65 5.71 4.97
C ILE A 87 3.21 7.03 4.44
N GLU A 88 3.11 7.26 3.13
CA GLU A 88 3.65 8.46 2.51
C GLU A 88 3.09 9.72 3.18
N LEU A 89 3.97 10.69 3.46
CA LEU A 89 3.62 11.99 4.06
C LEU A 89 3.04 11.94 5.48
N VAL A 90 2.83 10.75 6.07
CA VAL A 90 2.20 10.61 7.39
C VAL A 90 3.19 10.07 8.41
N LYS A 91 3.64 8.83 8.27
CA LYS A 91 4.43 8.15 9.30
C LYS A 91 5.19 6.95 8.74
N GLN A 92 6.30 6.61 9.38
CA GLN A 92 6.99 5.33 9.22
C GLN A 92 7.00 4.60 10.56
N TYR A 93 6.72 3.30 10.55
CA TYR A 93 6.76 2.46 11.75
C TYR A 93 7.34 1.08 11.43
N LEU A 94 7.80 0.40 12.48
CA LEU A 94 8.32 -0.97 12.44
C LEU A 94 7.43 -1.83 13.33
N ILE A 95 6.98 -2.97 12.81
CA ILE A 95 6.32 -4.04 13.56
C ILE A 95 7.36 -5.15 13.77
N PRO A 96 7.95 -5.27 14.96
CA PRO A 96 8.86 -6.37 15.26
C PRO A 96 8.16 -7.71 15.11
N TRP A 97 8.87 -8.76 14.66
CA TRP A 97 8.25 -10.08 14.50
C TRP A 97 7.67 -10.64 15.80
N GLY A 98 8.25 -10.29 16.96
CA GLY A 98 7.74 -10.68 18.28
C GLY A 98 6.39 -10.05 18.67
N GLU A 99 5.97 -8.98 18.00
CA GLU A 99 4.64 -8.35 18.19
C GLU A 99 3.56 -8.95 17.28
N VAL A 100 3.96 -9.72 16.27
CA VAL A 100 3.06 -10.36 15.31
C VAL A 100 2.46 -11.63 15.94
N ARG A 101 1.14 -11.61 16.16
CA ARG A 101 0.38 -12.69 16.79
C ARG A 101 -0.21 -13.68 15.79
N GLU A 102 -0.57 -13.17 14.61
CA GLU A 102 -1.05 -14.00 13.51
C GLU A 102 -0.55 -13.45 12.19
N VAL A 103 -0.47 -14.31 11.20
CA VAL A 103 -0.28 -13.91 9.82
C VAL A 103 -1.28 -14.72 9.01
N GLY A 104 -2.11 -14.07 8.19
CA GLY A 104 -3.03 -14.75 7.28
C GLY A 104 -3.14 -14.05 5.92
N SER A 105 -4.11 -14.53 5.13
CA SER A 105 -4.64 -13.83 3.97
C SER A 105 -6.15 -13.70 4.15
N THR A 106 -6.73 -12.59 3.70
CA THR A 106 -8.17 -12.38 3.73
C THR A 106 -8.59 -11.46 2.61
N ASP A 107 -9.87 -11.50 2.26
CA ASP A 107 -10.46 -10.55 1.34
C ASP A 107 -10.90 -9.32 2.15
N ILE A 108 -10.48 -8.15 1.69
CA ILE A 108 -10.76 -6.88 2.36
C ILE A 108 -11.76 -6.11 1.50
N GLU A 109 -12.94 -5.89 2.04
CA GLU A 109 -13.91 -4.97 1.46
C GLU A 109 -13.67 -3.55 1.98
N GLY A 110 -13.74 -2.58 1.09
CA GLY A 110 -13.54 -1.18 1.42
C GLY A 110 -14.28 -0.24 0.49
N THR A 111 -14.24 1.05 0.84
CA THR A 111 -14.77 2.10 -0.04
C THR A 111 -13.63 2.97 -0.54
N PHE A 112 -13.42 3.00 -1.85
CA PHE A 112 -12.46 3.90 -2.49
C PHE A 112 -13.20 4.85 -3.41
N ARG A 113 -13.11 6.16 -3.15
CA ARG A 113 -13.82 7.22 -3.91
C ARG A 113 -15.33 6.97 -4.05
N GLY A 114 -15.98 6.45 -2.99
CA GLY A 114 -17.41 6.15 -2.98
C GLY A 114 -17.81 4.85 -3.67
N GLN A 115 -16.87 4.11 -4.27
CA GLN A 115 -17.12 2.79 -4.85
C GLN A 115 -16.68 1.70 -3.88
N ARG A 116 -17.49 0.64 -3.75
CA ARG A 116 -17.08 -0.58 -3.04
C ARG A 116 -16.00 -1.28 -3.86
N VAL A 117 -14.87 -1.54 -3.22
CA VAL A 117 -13.74 -2.26 -3.81
C VAL A 117 -13.41 -3.43 -2.90
N THR A 118 -13.26 -4.60 -3.51
CA THR A 118 -12.80 -5.81 -2.82
C THR A 118 -11.36 -6.08 -3.22
N PHE A 119 -10.48 -6.17 -2.23
CA PHE A 119 -9.10 -6.59 -2.40
C PHE A 119 -9.00 -8.06 -2.00
N ASN A 120 -8.79 -8.93 -2.98
CA ASN A 120 -8.76 -10.37 -2.75
C ASN A 120 -7.39 -10.83 -2.28
N ASN A 121 -7.33 -11.85 -1.41
CA ASN A 121 -6.09 -12.51 -0.98
C ASN A 121 -5.03 -11.55 -0.41
N VAL A 122 -5.45 -10.55 0.37
CA VAL A 122 -4.51 -9.60 0.98
C VAL A 122 -3.83 -10.26 2.17
N THR A 123 -2.50 -10.30 2.15
CA THR A 123 -1.70 -10.75 3.28
C THR A 123 -1.86 -9.77 4.44
N TYR A 124 -2.07 -10.26 5.65
CA TYR A 124 -2.11 -9.42 6.85
C TYR A 124 -1.15 -9.93 7.93
N VAL A 125 -0.69 -9.01 8.77
CA VAL A 125 -0.05 -9.32 10.06
C VAL A 125 -0.95 -8.81 11.20
N GLY A 126 -1.34 -9.69 12.10
CA GLY A 126 -2.15 -9.35 13.27
C GLY A 126 -1.25 -8.92 14.42
N VAL A 127 -1.50 -7.73 14.96
CA VAL A 127 -0.83 -7.19 16.15
C VAL A 127 -1.82 -6.96 17.26
N THR A 128 -1.34 -6.87 18.51
CA THR A 128 -2.23 -6.51 19.62
C THR A 128 -2.82 -5.12 19.44
N ARG A 129 -4.04 -4.91 19.92
CA ARG A 129 -4.68 -3.59 19.88
C ARG A 129 -3.84 -2.52 20.58
N SER A 130 -3.22 -2.85 21.70
CA SER A 130 -2.36 -1.92 22.45
C SER A 130 -1.10 -1.52 21.68
N PHE A 131 -0.50 -2.44 20.91
CA PHE A 131 0.61 -2.11 20.01
C PHE A 131 0.14 -1.17 18.90
N TYR A 132 -1.01 -1.47 18.26
CA TYR A 132 -1.57 -0.64 17.21
C TYR A 132 -1.81 0.80 17.68
N GLU A 133 -2.50 0.98 18.81
CA GLU A 133 -2.82 2.30 19.35
C GLU A 133 -1.57 3.12 19.70
N ARG A 134 -0.53 2.46 20.23
CA ARG A 134 0.72 3.13 20.63
C ARG A 134 1.63 3.48 19.45
N VAL A 135 1.76 2.60 18.46
CA VAL A 135 2.80 2.67 17.44
C VAL A 135 2.25 3.10 16.07
N ILE A 136 1.06 2.62 15.70
CA ILE A 136 0.54 2.73 14.34
C ILE A 136 -0.55 3.81 14.24
N PHE A 137 -1.41 3.91 15.23
CA PHE A 137 -2.57 4.80 15.19
C PHE A 137 -2.15 6.27 15.01
N VAL A 138 -2.99 6.99 14.27
CA VAL A 138 -2.84 8.41 13.98
C VAL A 138 -4.15 9.08 14.36
N ASP A 139 -4.13 9.93 15.39
CA ASP A 139 -5.34 10.56 15.93
C ASP A 139 -6.04 11.44 14.88
N ASN A 140 -5.24 12.17 14.08
CA ASN A 140 -5.76 13.08 13.07
C ASN A 140 -6.39 12.34 11.88
N TRP A 141 -7.71 12.46 11.74
CA TRP A 141 -8.48 11.83 10.68
C TRP A 141 -8.12 12.33 9.27
N PHE A 142 -7.72 13.61 9.13
CA PHE A 142 -7.28 14.15 7.84
C PHE A 142 -5.98 13.49 7.36
N LEU A 143 -5.09 13.14 8.29
CA LEU A 143 -3.82 12.45 7.98
C LEU A 143 -4.01 10.96 7.71
N ARG A 144 -5.05 10.33 8.27
CA ARG A 144 -5.38 8.92 7.98
C ARG A 144 -5.77 8.72 6.52
N GLY A 145 -6.37 9.74 5.89
CA GLY A 145 -6.75 9.70 4.49
C GLY A 145 -7.83 8.65 4.17
N PRO A 146 -8.29 8.60 2.91
CA PRO A 146 -9.24 7.60 2.46
C PRO A 146 -8.59 6.21 2.41
N GLY A 147 -9.26 5.20 2.98
CA GLY A 147 -8.80 3.81 2.99
C GLY A 147 -8.00 3.39 4.23
N TRP A 148 -8.00 4.17 5.31
CA TRP A 148 -7.36 3.74 6.56
C TRP A 148 -7.98 2.44 7.12
N ASP A 149 -9.30 2.33 7.00
CA ASP A 149 -10.12 1.19 7.35
C ASP A 149 -9.83 -0.07 6.52
N THR A 150 -9.27 0.07 5.31
CA THR A 150 -8.81 -1.07 4.50
C THR A 150 -7.38 -1.50 4.80
N ASN A 151 -6.63 -0.69 5.55
CA ASN A 151 -5.26 -0.99 5.96
C ASN A 151 -5.17 -1.57 7.37
N TYR A 152 -6.11 -1.21 8.25
CA TYR A 152 -6.10 -1.59 9.66
C TYR A 152 -7.48 -2.07 10.08
N ILE A 153 -7.63 -3.40 10.18
CA ILE A 153 -8.92 -4.05 10.36
C ILE A 153 -8.99 -4.64 11.78
N PRO A 154 -9.85 -4.12 12.67
CA PRO A 154 -10.08 -4.72 13.97
C PRO A 154 -10.59 -6.16 13.83
N SER A 155 -10.02 -7.08 14.60
CA SER A 155 -10.40 -8.49 14.62
C SER A 155 -10.25 -9.04 16.04
N GLY A 156 -11.33 -8.97 16.83
CA GLY A 156 -11.30 -9.35 18.24
C GLY A 156 -10.30 -8.50 19.04
N GLY A 157 -9.38 -9.16 19.76
CA GLY A 157 -8.30 -8.49 20.51
C GLY A 157 -7.11 -8.01 19.66
N LEU A 158 -7.15 -8.23 18.35
CA LEU A 158 -6.07 -7.91 17.41
C LEU A 158 -6.50 -6.84 16.41
N VAL A 159 -5.50 -6.22 15.79
CA VAL A 159 -5.66 -5.40 14.59
C VAL A 159 -4.87 -6.05 13.46
N ARG A 160 -5.55 -6.40 12.38
CA ARG A 160 -4.94 -6.92 11.16
C ARG A 160 -4.41 -5.76 10.34
N VAL A 161 -3.10 -5.71 10.19
CA VAL A 161 -2.40 -4.74 9.34
C VAL A 161 -2.29 -5.36 7.96
N ALA A 162 -2.99 -4.80 6.99
CA ALA A 162 -3.05 -5.28 5.62
C ALA A 162 -1.81 -4.88 4.81
N LEU A 163 -1.25 -5.84 4.09
CA LEU A 163 -0.10 -5.68 3.19
C LEU A 163 -0.59 -5.82 1.75
N HIS A 164 -1.00 -4.70 1.16
CA HIS A 164 -1.66 -4.65 -0.14
C HIS A 164 -0.71 -4.95 -1.31
N HIS A 165 -0.66 -6.20 -1.77
CA HIS A 165 0.11 -6.60 -2.96
C HIS A 165 -0.35 -5.88 -4.25
N GLU A 166 -1.52 -5.24 -4.26
CA GLU A 166 -2.00 -4.43 -5.38
C GLU A 166 -1.12 -3.22 -5.68
N ILE A 167 -0.46 -2.66 -4.66
CA ILE A 167 0.42 -1.50 -4.82
C ILE A 167 1.91 -1.87 -4.76
N LEU A 168 2.22 -3.08 -4.29
CA LEU A 168 3.59 -3.59 -4.16
C LEU A 168 4.00 -4.38 -5.42
N PRO A 169 5.28 -4.36 -5.81
CA PRO A 169 5.80 -5.19 -6.90
C PRO A 169 5.99 -6.66 -6.45
N ALA A 170 4.91 -7.30 -5.99
CA ALA A 170 4.86 -8.71 -5.60
C ALA A 170 3.45 -9.26 -5.85
N THR A 171 3.32 -10.58 -6.05
CA THR A 171 2.02 -11.26 -6.03
C THR A 171 1.54 -11.46 -4.58
N ALA A 172 0.25 -11.78 -4.43
CA ALA A 172 -0.32 -12.16 -3.14
C ALA A 172 0.46 -13.33 -2.49
N GLU A 173 0.77 -14.35 -3.28
CA GLU A 173 1.46 -15.56 -2.82
C GLU A 173 2.92 -15.28 -2.43
N GLU A 174 3.64 -14.50 -3.25
CA GLU A 174 5.03 -14.11 -2.95
C GLU A 174 5.11 -13.31 -1.65
N LEU A 175 4.21 -12.35 -1.46
CA LEU A 175 4.15 -11.54 -0.25
C LEU A 175 3.78 -12.39 0.97
N ARG A 176 2.79 -13.27 0.82
CA ARG A 176 2.37 -14.21 1.86
C ARG A 176 3.52 -15.09 2.31
N THR A 177 4.20 -15.75 1.39
CA THR A 177 5.34 -16.62 1.68
C THR A 177 6.49 -15.85 2.32
N ALA A 178 6.77 -14.63 1.85
CA ALA A 178 7.83 -13.81 2.42
C ALA A 178 7.58 -13.43 3.88
N VAL A 179 6.33 -13.09 4.21
CA VAL A 179 5.94 -12.71 5.57
C VAL A 179 5.88 -13.95 6.47
N GLU A 180 5.23 -15.03 6.04
CA GLU A 180 5.17 -16.28 6.80
C GLU A 180 6.54 -16.83 7.13
N THR A 181 7.44 -16.88 6.15
CA THR A 181 8.79 -17.43 6.32
C THR A 181 9.55 -16.68 7.42
N ARG A 182 9.47 -15.36 7.41
CA ARG A 182 10.15 -14.51 8.41
C ARG A 182 9.47 -14.57 9.76
N TRP A 183 8.14 -14.60 9.81
CA TRP A 183 7.41 -14.77 11.06
C TRP A 183 7.71 -16.12 11.71
N LYS A 184 7.77 -17.22 10.95
CA LYS A 184 8.17 -18.54 11.46
C LYS A 184 9.62 -18.54 11.97
N ALA A 185 10.51 -17.80 11.31
CA ALA A 185 11.92 -17.73 11.70
C ALA A 185 12.17 -16.85 12.94
N PHE A 186 11.50 -15.70 13.05
CA PHE A 186 11.82 -14.65 14.03
C PHE A 186 10.68 -14.30 15.00
N GLY A 187 9.45 -14.75 14.75
CA GLY A 187 8.25 -14.44 15.52
C GLY A 187 8.13 -15.18 16.86
N LYS A 188 9.25 -15.64 17.43
CA LYS A 188 9.25 -16.37 18.69
C LYS A 188 9.04 -15.40 19.86
N THR A 189 7.78 -15.18 20.28
CA THR A 189 7.46 -14.86 21.70
C THR A 189 5.98 -15.04 22.10
N ALA A 190 5.80 -15.82 23.17
CA ALA A 190 4.68 -16.07 24.11
C ALA A 190 3.22 -16.13 23.60
N PRO A 191 2.45 -17.17 24.02
CA PRO A 191 1.03 -17.30 23.67
C PRO A 191 0.20 -16.15 24.26
N VAL A 192 -0.86 -15.76 23.52
CA VAL A 192 -1.89 -14.82 23.98
C VAL A 192 -2.67 -15.50 25.12
N PRO A 193 -2.83 -14.89 26.31
CA PRO A 193 -3.73 -15.42 27.33
C PRO A 193 -5.14 -15.48 26.74
N ALA A 194 -5.80 -16.64 26.86
CA ALA A 194 -7.20 -16.77 26.46
C ALA A 194 -8.03 -15.72 27.21
N ALA A 195 -8.84 -14.98 26.45
CA ALA A 195 -9.83 -14.04 26.99
C ALA A 195 -10.98 -14.78 27.65
#